data_AF-A0A3N5RM55-F1
#
_entry.id   AF-A0A3N5RM55-F1
#
_cell.length_a   1.000
_cell.length_b   1.000
_cell.length_c   1.000
_cell.angle_alpha   90.00
_cell.angle_beta   90.00
_cell.angle_gamma   90.00
#
_symmetry.space_group_name_H-M   'P 1'
#
loop_
_entity.id
_entity.type
_entity.pdbx_description
1 polymer ?
#
loop_
_entity_poly.entity_id
_entity_poly.type
_entity_poly.pdbx_seq_one_letter_code
_entity_poly.pdbx_strand_id
1 'polypeptide(L)'
;MYFQVEEAANELISILRGEQLDRIDGGFYPIGRCAMYREMTALYDPDSLLASFKDHTAVYPEELRQKVISHHFALLDDLEDFERALIRKDVLFYHFALDQALDSFLQVLFALNQKFFPSRKRSLQCIEKFENKPEDCCQRLLEAVRTGGSEEFLQTSFEIWQALVHDLTIISLTSGIVST
;
A
#
# COMPACT_ATOMS: atom_id res chain seq x y z
N MET A 1 9.58 14.54 -16.95
CA MET A 1 8.32 15.01 -16.33
C MET A 1 8.53 16.47 -16.01
N TYR A 2 7.69 17.35 -16.54
CA TYR A 2 7.70 18.77 -16.21
C TYR A 2 6.36 19.05 -15.50
N PHE A 3 6.39 19.82 -14.42
CA PHE A 3 5.21 20.23 -13.67
C PHE A 3 5.39 21.68 -13.26
N GLN A 4 4.28 22.39 -13.07
CA GLN A 4 4.33 23.71 -12.45
C GLN A 4 4.45 23.55 -10.93
N VAL A 5 5.17 24.48 -10.29
CA VAL A 5 5.39 24.45 -8.84
C VAL A 5 4.06 24.47 -8.08
N GLU A 6 3.13 25.32 -8.51
CA GLU A 6 1.80 25.45 -7.90
C GLU A 6 0.98 24.16 -8.04
N GLU A 7 0.99 23.54 -9.22
CA GLU A 7 0.31 22.25 -9.45
C GLU A 7 0.87 21.16 -8.54
N ALA A 8 2.20 21.06 -8.44
CA ALA A 8 2.86 20.07 -7.58
C ALA A 8 2.58 20.29 -6.09
N ALA A 9 2.52 21.55 -5.65
CA ALA A 9 2.18 21.90 -4.27
C ALA A 9 0.71 21.56 -3.96
N ASN A 10 -0.21 21.91 -4.85
CA ASN A 10 -1.63 21.61 -4.71
C ASN A 10 -1.88 20.10 -4.68
N GLU A 11 -1.21 19.34 -5.56
CA GLU A 11 -1.29 17.88 -5.56
C GLU A 11 -0.75 17.29 -4.25
N LEU A 12 0.41 17.76 -3.77
CA LEU A 12 0.96 17.31 -2.49
C LEU A 12 -0.03 17.52 -1.34
N ILE A 13 -0.65 18.71 -1.25
CA ILE A 13 -1.63 19.03 -0.21
C ILE A 13 -2.86 18.13 -0.33
N SER A 14 -3.36 17.90 -1.55
CA SER A 14 -4.50 17.03 -1.83
C SER A 14 -4.22 15.59 -1.40
N ILE A 15 -3.04 15.06 -1.70
CA ILE A 15 -2.60 13.72 -1.26
C ILE A 15 -2.54 13.67 0.27
N LEU A 16 -1.94 14.66 0.93
CA LEU A 16 -1.81 14.69 2.39
C LEU A 16 -3.16 14.81 3.13
N ARG A 17 -4.20 15.29 2.45
CA ARG A 17 -5.59 15.30 2.93
C ARG A 17 -6.32 13.98 2.68
N GLY A 18 -5.70 13.01 2.01
CA GLY A 18 -6.30 11.73 1.65
C GLY A 18 -7.39 11.85 0.59
N GLU A 19 -7.28 12.82 -0.31
CA GLU A 19 -8.20 12.99 -1.45
C GLU A 19 -7.82 12.07 -2.63
N GLN A 20 -6.64 11.45 -2.59
CA GLN A 20 -6.08 10.61 -3.65
C GLN A 20 -5.47 9.33 -3.05
N LEU A 21 -6.31 8.32 -2.83
CA LEU A 21 -5.92 7.06 -2.17
C LEU A 21 -5.57 5.95 -3.18
N ASP A 22 -6.21 5.98 -4.34
CA ASP A 22 -6.02 4.96 -5.37
C ASP A 22 -4.84 5.23 -6.29
N ARG A 23 -4.34 4.13 -6.88
CA ARG A 23 -3.43 4.18 -8.03
C ARG A 23 -4.17 4.77 -9.23
N ILE A 24 -3.58 5.78 -9.87
CA ILE A 24 -4.15 6.40 -11.08
C ILE A 24 -3.53 5.80 -12.35
N ASP A 25 -4.08 6.20 -13.51
CA ASP A 25 -3.67 5.75 -14.84
C ASP A 25 -2.15 5.70 -15.04
N GLY A 26 -1.66 4.63 -15.67
CA GLY A 26 -0.24 4.39 -15.88
C GLY A 26 0.49 3.77 -14.67
N GLY A 27 -0.24 3.39 -13.63
CA GLY A 27 0.32 2.69 -12.46
C GLY A 27 1.01 3.62 -11.45
N PHE A 28 0.63 4.90 -11.45
CA PHE A 28 1.19 5.90 -10.56
C PHE A 28 0.46 5.90 -9.19
N TYR A 29 1.24 5.95 -8.11
CA TYR A 29 0.72 6.04 -6.75
C TYR A 29 0.87 7.49 -6.25
N PRO A 30 -0.23 8.22 -5.99
CA PRO A 30 -0.18 9.58 -5.47
C PRO A 30 0.65 9.68 -4.18
N ILE A 31 0.40 8.80 -3.22
CA ILE A 31 1.18 8.69 -1.97
C ILE A 31 2.69 8.44 -2.23
N GLY A 32 3.02 7.81 -3.35
CA GLY A 32 4.40 7.62 -3.80
C GLY A 32 5.16 8.92 -4.02
N ARG A 33 4.48 10.03 -4.38
CA ARG A 33 5.13 11.35 -4.45
C ARG A 33 5.55 11.87 -3.08
N CYS A 34 4.76 11.64 -2.03
CA CYS A 34 5.16 12.03 -0.68
C CYS A 34 6.43 11.28 -0.26
N ALA A 35 6.50 9.97 -0.53
CA ALA A 35 7.71 9.19 -0.28
C ALA A 35 8.90 9.70 -1.11
N MET A 36 8.67 10.01 -2.38
CA MET A 36 9.67 10.55 -3.29
C MET A 36 10.25 11.87 -2.78
N TYR A 37 9.41 12.86 -2.44
CA TYR A 37 9.89 14.15 -1.94
C TYR A 37 10.70 14.01 -0.66
N ARG A 38 10.28 13.13 0.26
CA ARG A 38 10.99 12.86 1.51
C ARG A 38 12.42 12.37 1.29
N GLU A 39 12.60 11.45 0.35
CA GLU A 39 13.88 10.75 0.10
C GLU A 39 14.78 11.44 -0.95
N MET A 40 14.22 12.33 -1.79
CA MET A 40 14.99 13.03 -2.83
C MET A 40 16.17 13.84 -2.26
N THR A 41 17.28 13.88 -2.99
CA THR A 41 18.44 14.71 -2.65
C THR A 41 18.52 15.91 -3.59
N ALA A 42 18.53 17.12 -3.04
CA ALA A 42 18.70 18.34 -3.83
C ALA A 42 20.14 18.43 -4.36
N LEU A 43 20.28 18.55 -5.68
CA LEU A 43 21.56 18.93 -6.30
C LEU A 43 21.66 20.45 -6.47
N TYR A 44 20.52 21.10 -6.71
CA TYR A 44 20.37 22.55 -6.87
C TYR A 44 18.93 22.92 -6.49
N ASP A 45 18.74 23.73 -5.45
CA ASP A 45 17.42 24.15 -4.93
C ASP A 45 17.49 25.58 -4.38
N PRO A 46 17.75 26.59 -5.24
CA PRO A 46 17.96 27.97 -4.79
C PRO A 46 16.73 28.57 -4.11
N ASP A 47 15.53 28.13 -4.51
CA ASP A 47 14.26 28.61 -3.99
C ASP A 47 13.74 27.75 -2.81
N SER A 48 14.53 26.76 -2.37
CA SER A 48 14.17 25.85 -1.26
C SER A 48 12.84 25.13 -1.47
N LEU A 49 12.48 24.82 -2.71
CA LEU A 49 11.22 24.19 -3.07
C LEU A 49 11.16 22.75 -2.55
N LEU A 50 12.22 21.96 -2.77
CA LEU A 50 12.26 20.59 -2.29
C LEU A 50 12.33 20.56 -0.75
N ALA A 51 13.05 21.51 -0.14
CA ALA A 51 13.04 21.67 1.31
C ALA A 51 11.61 21.89 1.84
N SER A 52 10.84 22.79 1.23
CA SER A 52 9.43 23.02 1.59
C SER A 52 8.57 21.74 1.45
N PHE A 53 8.73 20.96 0.38
CA PHE A 53 7.98 19.69 0.23
C PHE A 53 8.40 18.62 1.24
N LYS A 54 9.67 18.61 1.65
CA LYS A 54 10.13 17.75 2.75
C LYS A 54 9.51 18.14 4.08
N ASP A 55 9.33 19.43 4.35
CA ASP A 55 8.67 19.89 5.58
C ASP A 55 7.21 19.41 5.64
N HIS A 56 6.47 19.50 4.52
CA HIS A 56 5.10 18.98 4.42
C HIS A 56 5.00 17.45 4.59
N THR A 57 6.08 16.71 4.30
CA THR A 57 6.14 15.24 4.36
C THR A 57 6.96 14.73 5.54
N ALA A 58 7.40 15.61 6.44
CA ALA A 58 8.20 15.24 7.62
C ALA A 58 7.39 14.34 8.56
N VAL A 59 6.11 14.69 8.75
CA VAL A 59 5.14 13.96 9.57
C VAL A 59 4.13 13.28 8.65
N TYR A 60 3.79 12.03 8.96
CA TYR A 60 2.71 11.32 8.29
C TYR A 60 1.36 11.78 8.90
N PRO A 61 0.45 12.42 8.15
CA PRO A 61 -0.79 12.93 8.72
C PRO A 61 -1.70 11.81 9.24
N GLU A 62 -2.27 12.00 10.44
CA GLU A 62 -3.18 11.02 11.04
C GLU A 62 -4.45 10.82 10.20
N GLU A 63 -5.01 11.91 9.66
CA GLU A 63 -6.19 11.86 8.80
C GLU A 63 -5.93 11.03 7.54
N LEU A 64 -4.78 11.22 6.90
CA LEU A 64 -4.37 10.39 5.76
C LEU A 64 -4.27 8.92 6.17
N ARG A 65 -3.67 8.65 7.35
CA ARG A 65 -3.50 7.28 7.86
C ARG A 65 -4.83 6.55 7.95
N GLN A 66 -5.81 7.18 8.58
CA GLN A 66 -7.14 6.63 8.77
C GLN A 66 -7.86 6.40 7.44
N LYS A 67 -7.79 7.37 6.51
CA LYS A 67 -8.40 7.25 5.19
C LYS A 67 -7.79 6.11 4.37
N VAL A 68 -6.45 6.03 4.30
CA VAL A 68 -5.74 4.94 3.59
C VAL A 68 -6.12 3.58 4.18
N ILE A 69 -6.05 3.44 5.51
CA ILE A 69 -6.36 2.19 6.18
C ILE A 69 -7.81 1.77 5.92
N SER A 70 -8.77 2.68 6.12
CA SER A 70 -10.18 2.39 5.92
C SER A 70 -10.51 2.03 4.47
N HIS A 71 -9.99 2.80 3.52
CA HIS A 71 -10.24 2.59 2.09
C HIS A 71 -9.70 1.24 1.63
N HIS A 72 -8.43 0.95 1.94
CA HIS A 72 -7.81 -0.28 1.47
C HIS A 72 -8.26 -1.52 2.24
N PHE A 73 -8.67 -1.42 3.50
CA PHE A 73 -9.34 -2.56 4.15
C PHE A 73 -10.67 -2.90 3.48
N ALA A 74 -11.48 -1.90 3.10
CA ALA A 74 -12.72 -2.17 2.37
C ALA A 74 -12.47 -2.93 1.05
N LEU A 75 -11.36 -2.64 0.37
CA LEU A 75 -10.94 -3.37 -0.83
C LEU A 75 -10.38 -4.77 -0.53
N LEU A 76 -9.78 -4.99 0.65
CA LEU A 76 -9.30 -6.31 1.07
C LEU A 76 -10.43 -7.24 1.51
N ASP A 77 -11.52 -6.66 2.03
CA ASP A 77 -12.72 -7.38 2.43
C ASP A 77 -13.58 -7.82 1.22
N ASP A 78 -13.35 -7.25 0.04
CA ASP A 78 -13.97 -7.69 -1.21
C ASP A 78 -13.27 -8.95 -1.76
N LEU A 79 -13.90 -10.10 -1.54
CA LEU A 79 -13.39 -11.42 -1.93
C LEU A 79 -14.00 -11.96 -3.23
N GLU A 80 -14.86 -11.19 -3.91
CA GLU A 80 -15.68 -11.66 -5.03
C GLU A 80 -14.84 -12.27 -6.16
N ASP A 81 -13.75 -11.61 -6.53
CA ASP A 81 -12.86 -12.08 -7.59
C ASP A 81 -12.02 -13.29 -7.18
N PHE A 82 -11.61 -13.40 -5.92
CA PHE A 82 -10.96 -14.59 -5.39
C PHE A 82 -11.89 -15.81 -5.45
N GLU A 83 -13.12 -15.66 -4.98
CA GLU A 83 -14.12 -16.74 -4.99
C GLU A 83 -14.39 -17.24 -6.40
N ARG A 84 -14.55 -16.31 -7.36
CA ARG A 84 -14.71 -16.64 -8.78
C ARG A 84 -13.51 -17.40 -9.33
N ALA A 85 -12.30 -16.95 -9.02
CA ALA A 85 -11.07 -17.58 -9.47
C ALA A 85 -10.94 -19.00 -8.90
N LEU A 86 -11.24 -19.19 -7.61
CA LEU A 86 -11.19 -20.49 -6.93
C LEU A 86 -12.20 -21.49 -7.52
N ILE A 87 -13.46 -21.08 -7.70
CA ILE A 87 -14.52 -21.94 -8.27
C ILE A 87 -14.15 -22.43 -9.68
N ARG A 88 -13.61 -21.52 -10.50
CA ARG A 88 -13.21 -21.81 -11.89
C ARG A 88 -11.84 -22.46 -11.99
N LYS A 89 -11.10 -22.46 -10.88
CA LYS A 89 -9.69 -22.82 -10.82
C LYS A 89 -8.83 -22.03 -11.82
N ASP A 90 -9.20 -20.77 -12.04
CA ASP A 90 -8.57 -19.89 -13.01
C ASP A 90 -7.36 -19.20 -12.37
N VAL A 91 -6.18 -19.80 -12.58
CA VAL A 91 -4.90 -19.33 -12.03
C VAL A 91 -4.56 -17.91 -12.50
N LEU A 92 -4.85 -17.56 -13.75
CA LEU A 92 -4.52 -16.24 -14.28
C LEU A 92 -5.43 -15.17 -13.68
N PHE A 93 -6.72 -15.46 -13.57
CA PHE A 93 -7.67 -14.56 -12.91
C PHE A 93 -7.39 -14.45 -11.40
N TYR A 94 -6.96 -15.54 -10.76
CA TYR A 94 -6.52 -15.51 -9.36
C TYR A 94 -5.34 -14.55 -9.16
N HIS A 95 -4.33 -14.59 -10.04
CA HIS A 95 -3.20 -13.67 -9.95
C HIS A 95 -3.62 -12.21 -10.15
N PHE A 96 -4.61 -11.94 -10.99
CA PHE A 96 -5.18 -10.59 -11.10
C PHE A 96 -5.81 -10.14 -9.78
N ALA A 97 -6.64 -10.97 -9.15
CA ALA A 97 -7.23 -10.66 -7.84
C ALA A 97 -6.15 -10.47 -6.76
N LEU A 98 -5.17 -11.38 -6.69
CA LEU A 98 -4.07 -11.31 -5.75
C LEU A 98 -3.20 -10.06 -5.96
N ASP A 99 -2.95 -9.63 -7.19
CA ASP A 99 -2.17 -8.42 -7.48
C ASP A 99 -2.84 -7.16 -6.92
N GLN A 100 -4.17 -7.05 -7.09
CA GLN A 100 -4.95 -5.93 -6.55
C GLN A 100 -4.97 -5.97 -5.02
N ALA A 101 -5.18 -7.16 -4.44
CA ALA A 101 -5.23 -7.35 -3.00
C ALA A 101 -3.86 -7.04 -2.35
N LEU A 102 -2.76 -7.48 -2.97
CA LEU A 102 -1.39 -7.15 -2.56
C LEU A 102 -1.14 -5.63 -2.55
N ASP A 103 -1.68 -4.90 -3.52
CA ASP A 103 -1.57 -3.45 -3.58
C ASP A 103 -2.18 -2.80 -2.33
N SER A 104 -3.45 -3.12 -2.04
CA SER A 104 -4.17 -2.63 -0.87
C SER A 104 -3.49 -3.04 0.44
N PHE A 105 -3.05 -4.29 0.58
CA PHE A 105 -2.33 -4.77 1.76
C PHE A 105 -1.06 -3.97 2.01
N LEU A 106 -0.27 -3.69 0.97
CA LEU A 106 0.95 -2.89 1.11
C LEU A 106 0.62 -1.46 1.52
N GLN A 107 -0.42 -0.84 0.96
CA GLN A 107 -0.82 0.52 1.34
C GLN A 107 -1.25 0.60 2.81
N VAL A 108 -2.05 -0.35 3.30
CA VAL A 108 -2.42 -0.47 4.72
C VAL A 108 -1.17 -0.67 5.58
N LEU A 109 -0.31 -1.62 5.22
CA LEU A 109 0.88 -1.96 5.99
C LEU A 109 1.84 -0.77 6.13
N PHE A 110 2.03 0.01 5.07
CA PHE A 110 2.82 1.25 5.11
C PHE A 110 2.16 2.32 5.99
N ALA A 111 0.84 2.51 5.88
CA ALA A 111 0.10 3.47 6.71
C ALA A 111 0.14 3.12 8.21
N LEU A 112 0.03 1.83 8.58
CA LEU A 112 0.18 1.35 9.96
C LEU A 112 1.55 1.67 10.57
N ASN A 113 2.58 1.77 9.73
CA ASN A 113 3.94 2.15 10.13
C ASN A 113 4.24 3.64 9.90
N GLN A 114 3.21 4.44 9.57
CA GLN A 114 3.32 5.88 9.29
C GLN A 114 4.40 6.18 8.23
N LYS A 115 4.49 5.33 7.22
CA LYS A 115 5.39 5.47 6.07
C LYS A 115 4.56 5.72 4.82
N PHE A 116 4.98 6.67 3.99
CA PHE A 116 4.40 6.84 2.66
C PHE A 116 4.78 5.65 1.79
N PHE A 117 3.79 5.01 1.16
CA PHE A 117 4.02 3.92 0.23
C PHE A 117 4.69 4.43 -1.05
N PRO A 118 5.96 4.08 -1.34
CA PRO A 118 6.70 4.66 -2.47
C PRO A 118 6.29 4.07 -3.82
N SER A 119 5.88 2.80 -3.81
CA SER A 119 5.46 1.93 -4.91
C SER A 119 5.78 0.49 -4.48
N ARG A 120 5.52 -0.49 -5.36
CA ARG A 120 5.87 -1.90 -5.16
C ARG A 120 7.38 -2.21 -5.25
N LYS A 121 8.22 -1.23 -5.56
CA LYS A 121 9.67 -1.44 -5.69
C LYS A 121 10.28 -1.66 -4.31
N ARG A 122 10.97 -2.80 -4.15
CA ARG A 122 11.72 -3.15 -2.93
C ARG A 122 10.83 -3.26 -1.69
N SER A 123 9.54 -3.57 -1.83
CA SER A 123 8.60 -3.66 -0.71
C SER A 123 9.09 -4.56 0.41
N LEU A 124 9.64 -5.74 0.10
CA LEU A 124 10.16 -6.67 1.11
C LEU A 124 11.26 -6.04 1.99
N GLN A 125 12.17 -5.27 1.39
CA GLN A 125 13.24 -4.57 2.12
C GLN A 125 12.70 -3.46 3.03
N CYS A 126 11.57 -2.86 2.67
CA CYS A 126 10.87 -1.91 3.52
C CYS A 126 10.18 -2.64 4.69
N ILE A 127 9.44 -3.72 4.39
CA ILE A 127 8.66 -4.49 5.37
C ILE A 127 9.57 -5.10 6.44
N GLU A 128 10.78 -5.55 6.10
CA GLU A 128 11.75 -6.06 7.07
C GLU A 128 12.01 -5.07 8.23
N LYS A 129 11.90 -3.77 7.97
CA LYS A 129 12.15 -2.70 8.96
C LYS A 129 10.91 -2.24 9.71
N PHE A 130 9.73 -2.72 9.34
CA PHE A 130 8.47 -2.34 9.99
C PHE A 130 8.31 -3.00 11.35
N GLU A 131 7.76 -2.26 12.30
CA GLU A 131 7.42 -2.73 13.64
C GLU A 131 6.02 -3.37 13.62
N ASN A 132 5.07 -2.74 12.94
CA ASN A 132 3.70 -3.21 12.83
C ASN A 132 3.53 -4.04 11.55
N LYS A 133 3.70 -5.36 11.64
CA LYS A 133 3.51 -6.28 10.50
C LYS A 133 3.12 -7.69 10.98
N PRO A 134 2.42 -8.49 10.15
CA PRO A 134 2.20 -9.90 10.45
C PRO A 134 3.50 -10.66 10.72
N GLU A 135 3.42 -11.70 11.55
CA GLU A 135 4.55 -12.62 11.75
C GLU A 135 4.92 -13.29 10.42
N ASP A 136 6.22 -13.42 10.16
CA ASP A 136 6.79 -13.95 8.91
C ASP A 136 6.20 -13.32 7.63
N CYS A 137 5.77 -12.04 7.70
CA CYS A 137 5.03 -11.36 6.64
C CYS A 137 5.67 -11.53 5.25
N CYS A 138 6.96 -11.25 5.09
CA CYS A 138 7.64 -11.37 3.80
C CYS A 138 7.61 -12.81 3.25
N GLN A 139 7.85 -13.81 4.11
CA GLN A 139 7.82 -15.21 3.71
C GLN A 139 6.42 -15.65 3.30
N ARG A 140 5.40 -15.30 4.09
CA ARG A 140 4.00 -15.64 3.82
C ARG A 140 3.46 -14.96 2.57
N LEU A 141 3.85 -13.70 2.30
CA LEU A 141 3.50 -13.02 1.05
C LEU A 141 4.08 -13.76 -0.16
N LEU A 142 5.35 -14.17 -0.09
CA LEU A 142 5.99 -14.94 -1.16
C LEU A 142 5.36 -16.32 -1.33
N GLU A 143 4.99 -16.95 -0.22
CA GLU A 143 4.33 -18.26 -0.23
C GLU A 143 2.93 -18.19 -0.84
N ALA A 144 2.14 -17.16 -0.53
CA ALA A 144 0.84 -16.93 -1.17
C ALA A 144 1.00 -16.79 -2.69
N VAL A 145 1.97 -16.00 -3.15
CA VAL A 145 2.26 -15.87 -4.60
C VAL A 145 2.71 -17.19 -5.22
N ARG A 146 3.60 -17.92 -4.54
CA ARG A 146 4.15 -19.20 -5.03
C ARG A 146 3.07 -20.27 -5.19
N THR A 147 2.21 -20.42 -4.18
CA THR A 147 1.10 -21.39 -4.18
C THR A 147 -0.03 -20.97 -5.13
N GLY A 148 -0.21 -19.65 -5.32
CA GLY A 148 -1.19 -19.09 -6.27
C GLY A 148 -0.86 -19.37 -7.74
N GLY A 149 0.35 -19.85 -8.06
CA GLY A 149 0.78 -20.17 -9.43
C GLY A 149 0.34 -21.54 -9.95
N SER A 150 -0.49 -22.28 -9.22
CA SER A 150 -0.93 -23.62 -9.56
C SER A 150 -2.39 -23.84 -9.18
N GLU A 151 -3.17 -24.46 -10.08
CA GLU A 151 -4.54 -24.88 -9.80
C GLU A 151 -4.65 -25.72 -8.52
N GLU A 152 -3.70 -26.63 -8.28
CA GLU A 152 -3.70 -27.55 -7.14
C GLU A 152 -3.61 -26.81 -5.80
N PHE A 153 -2.97 -25.63 -5.78
CA PHE A 153 -2.63 -24.92 -4.55
C PHE A 153 -3.34 -23.56 -4.42
N LEU A 154 -4.30 -23.22 -5.30
CA LEU A 154 -5.04 -21.95 -5.22
C LEU A 154 -5.74 -21.77 -3.87
N GLN A 155 -6.38 -22.82 -3.36
CA GLN A 155 -7.06 -22.78 -2.06
C GLN A 155 -6.07 -22.48 -0.93
N THR A 156 -4.89 -23.13 -0.94
CA THR A 156 -3.81 -22.88 0.03
C THR A 156 -3.30 -21.44 -0.06
N SER A 157 -3.11 -20.93 -1.28
CA SER A 157 -2.72 -19.52 -1.50
C SER A 157 -3.71 -18.56 -0.86
N PHE A 158 -5.01 -18.81 -1.06
CA PHE A 158 -6.07 -17.97 -0.54
C PHE A 158 -6.15 -18.02 0.99
N GLU A 159 -5.97 -19.19 1.59
CA GLU A 159 -5.92 -19.34 3.06
C GLU A 159 -4.74 -18.58 3.68
N ILE A 160 -3.56 -18.65 3.06
CA ILE A 160 -2.38 -17.88 3.49
C ILE A 160 -2.66 -16.38 3.38
N TRP A 161 -3.28 -15.96 2.27
CA TRP A 161 -3.67 -14.58 2.04
C TRP A 161 -4.65 -14.07 3.09
N GLN A 162 -5.74 -14.80 3.35
CA GLN A 162 -6.73 -14.43 4.37
C GLN A 162 -6.11 -14.36 5.76
N ALA A 163 -5.21 -15.29 6.10
CA ALA A 163 -4.49 -15.23 7.37
C ALA A 163 -3.62 -13.97 7.48
N LEU A 164 -2.95 -13.56 6.39
CA LEU A 164 -2.17 -12.31 6.37
C LEU A 164 -3.05 -11.07 6.57
N VAL A 165 -4.20 -11.01 5.89
CA VAL A 165 -5.17 -9.90 6.04
C VAL A 165 -5.72 -9.88 7.48
N HIS A 166 -6.06 -11.03 8.04
CA HIS A 166 -6.55 -11.14 9.41
C HIS A 166 -5.55 -10.60 10.44
N ASP A 167 -4.27 -10.99 10.33
CA ASP A 167 -3.21 -10.49 11.20
C ASP A 167 -3.05 -8.97 11.07
N LEU A 168 -3.12 -8.45 9.84
CA LEU A 168 -3.05 -7.01 9.57
C LEU A 168 -4.22 -6.26 10.25
N THR A 169 -5.42 -6.82 10.21
CA THR A 169 -6.61 -6.29 10.90
C THR A 169 -6.42 -6.25 12.41
N ILE A 170 -5.91 -7.33 13.01
CA ILE A 170 -5.60 -7.36 14.46
C ILE A 170 -4.58 -6.27 14.84
N ILE A 171 -3.55 -6.09 14.03
CA ILE A 171 -2.53 -5.05 14.26
C ILE A 171 -3.15 -3.65 14.18
N SER A 172 -4.04 -3.40 13.21
CA SER A 172 -4.75 -2.12 13.11
C SER A 172 -5.61 -1.83 14.35
N LEU A 173 -6.37 -2.82 14.81
CA LEU A 173 -7.25 -2.70 15.98
C LEU A 173 -6.46 -2.45 17.26
N THR A 174 -5.35 -3.16 17.47
CA THR A 174 -4.48 -2.99 18.65
C THR A 174 -3.73 -1.65 18.65
N SER A 175 -3.51 -1.06 17.46
CA SER A 175 -2.91 0.27 17.31
C SER A 175 -3.91 1.42 17.55
N GLY A 176 -5.17 1.12 17.89
CA GLY A 176 -6.21 2.12 18.15
C GLY A 176 -6.75 2.81 16.90
N ILE A 177 -6.53 2.23 15.72
CA ILE A 177 -7.03 2.73 14.43
C ILE A 177 -8.26 1.90 14.10
N VAL A 178 -9.43 2.37 14.56
CA VAL A 178 -10.70 1.68 14.33
C VAL A 178 -11.31 2.17 13.02
N SER A 179 -11.45 1.24 12.07
CA SER A 179 -12.44 1.29 11.00
C SER A 179 -13.67 0.51 11.49
N THR A 180 -14.77 1.21 11.77
CA THR A 180 -16.13 0.65 11.79
C THR A 180 -16.84 1.08 10.52
#